data_AF-A0A1X0NFA6-F1
#
_entry.id   AF-A0A1X0NFA6-F1
#
_cell.length_a   1.000
_cell.length_b   1.000
_cell.length_c   1.000
_cell.angle_alpha   90.00
_cell.angle_beta   90.00
_cell.angle_gamma   90.00
#
_symmetry.space_group_name_H-M   'P 1'
#
loop_
_entity.id
_entity.type
_entity.pdbx_description
1 polymer ?
#
loop_
_entity_poly.entity_id
_entity_poly.type
_entity_poly.pdbx_seq_one_letter_code
_entity_poly.pdbx_strand_id
1 'polypeptide(L)'
;MNTTPAVSVLPLPLPLSLLLCLLLVLSSFPSAIMSVNAADPTAHPQQGNVDADTSSQYLAMLKVEDLQQMLHEKRQPFHHLRTKEELIQALVQLEREEELALKVQATAAQRPTQHVLRVLYCSG
;
A
#
# COMPACT_ATOMS: atom_id res chain seq x y z
N MET A 1 40.37 38.93 -17.59
CA MET A 1 39.73 39.41 -16.35
C MET A 1 38.77 38.30 -15.91
N ASN A 2 39.14 37.56 -14.86
CA ASN A 2 38.35 36.45 -14.32
C ASN A 2 37.29 37.01 -13.36
N THR A 3 36.02 36.69 -13.59
CA THR A 3 34.93 36.94 -12.64
C THR A 3 34.40 35.61 -12.14
N THR A 4 34.76 35.24 -10.92
CA THR A 4 34.12 34.15 -10.16
C THR A 4 32.76 34.63 -9.65
N PRO A 5 31.67 33.84 -9.77
CA PRO A 5 30.46 34.11 -9.01
C PRO A 5 30.66 33.68 -7.56
N ALA A 6 30.51 34.62 -6.64
CA ALA A 6 30.37 34.36 -5.21
C ALA A 6 29.11 33.50 -5.00
N VAL A 7 29.30 32.24 -4.63
CA VAL A 7 28.22 31.37 -4.18
C VAL A 7 27.85 31.83 -2.77
N SER A 8 26.80 32.65 -2.67
CA SER A 8 26.18 32.98 -1.39
C SER A 8 25.58 31.73 -0.79
N VAL A 9 26.29 31.12 0.17
CA VAL A 9 25.75 30.07 1.03
C VAL A 9 24.73 30.73 1.96
N LEU A 10 23.47 30.69 1.56
CA LEU A 10 22.35 31.21 2.33
C LEU A 10 22.29 30.45 3.67
N PRO A 11 22.34 31.12 4.84
CA PRO A 11 22.23 30.44 6.12
C PRO A 11 20.81 29.88 6.23
N LEU A 12 20.69 28.57 6.07
CA LEU A 12 19.43 27.86 6.21
C LEU A 12 18.91 28.12 7.64
N PRO A 13 17.65 28.58 7.81
CA PRO A 13 17.12 28.88 9.14
C PRO A 13 17.20 27.63 10.02
N LEU A 14 17.69 27.80 11.26
CA LEU A 14 17.78 26.76 12.30
C LEU A 14 16.58 25.78 12.35
N PRO A 15 15.31 26.20 12.22
CA PRO A 15 14.19 25.24 12.18
C PRO A 15 14.21 24.28 10.99
N LEU A 16 14.68 24.70 9.81
CA LEU A 16 14.80 23.81 8.64
C LEU A 16 15.91 22.78 8.84
N SER A 17 17.03 23.17 9.47
CA SER A 17 18.09 22.23 9.83
C SER A 17 17.59 21.17 10.81
N LEU A 18 16.82 21.58 11.83
CA LEU A 18 16.27 20.67 12.83
C LEU A 18 15.21 19.74 12.22
N LEU A 19 14.36 20.25 11.32
CA LEU A 19 13.39 19.47 10.55
C LEU A 19 14.10 18.43 9.67
N LEU A 20 15.19 18.80 8.99
CA LEU A 20 15.95 17.89 8.13
C LEU A 20 16.65 16.79 8.94
N CYS A 21 17.21 17.13 10.10
CA CYS A 21 17.76 16.16 11.04
C CYS A 21 16.68 15.19 11.54
N LEU A 22 15.49 15.68 11.88
CA LEU A 22 14.36 14.85 12.31
C LEU A 22 13.94 13.87 11.19
N LEU A 23 13.80 14.35 9.96
CA LEU A 23 13.45 13.51 8.81
C LEU A 23 14.50 12.42 8.53
N LEU A 24 15.80 12.75 8.67
CA LEU A 24 16.89 11.77 8.55
C LEU A 24 16.79 10.69 9.63
N VAL A 25 16.51 11.06 10.87
CA VAL A 25 16.33 10.11 11.98
C VAL A 25 15.11 9.21 11.74
N LEU A 26 13.99 9.75 11.26
CA LEU A 26 12.81 8.95 10.91
C LEU A 26 13.08 7.99 9.74
N SER A 27 13.90 8.39 8.76
CA SER A 27 14.26 7.54 7.61
C SER A 27 15.23 6.40 7.96
N SER A 28 15.91 6.49 9.11
CA SER A 28 16.88 5.48 9.55
C SER A 28 16.23 4.31 10.31
N PHE A 29 14.90 4.29 10.43
CA PHE A 29 14.15 3.11 10.87
C PHE A 29 13.84 2.25 9.63
N PRO A 30 14.60 1.17 9.35
CA PRO A 30 14.15 0.19 8.40
C PRO A 30 12.86 -0.41 8.95
N SER A 31 11.73 -0.12 8.32
CA SER A 31 10.52 -0.92 8.47
C SER A 31 10.87 -2.33 7.98
N ALA A 32 11.29 -3.19 8.91
CA ALA A 32 11.43 -4.61 8.70
C ALA A 32 10.02 -5.17 8.45
N ILE A 33 9.54 -5.04 7.21
CA ILE A 33 8.45 -5.85 6.69
C ILE A 33 9.05 -7.26 6.61
N MET A 34 8.86 -8.04 7.67
CA MET A 34 9.19 -9.46 7.66
C MET A 34 8.30 -10.13 6.61
N SER A 35 8.87 -10.30 5.42
CA SER A 35 8.40 -11.21 4.39
C SER A 35 8.52 -12.64 4.93
N VAL A 36 7.47 -13.17 5.56
CA VAL A 36 7.34 -14.60 5.82
C VAL A 36 6.96 -15.26 4.49
N ASN A 37 7.98 -15.69 3.75
CA ASN A 37 7.85 -16.66 2.68
C ASN A 37 7.61 -18.04 3.34
N ALA A 38 6.35 -18.46 3.40
CA ALA A 38 5.94 -19.85 3.56
C ALA A 38 4.81 -20.05 2.54
N ALA A 39 5.10 -20.60 1.36
CA ALA A 39 5.21 -22.02 1.05
C ALA A 39 3.99 -22.47 0.22
N ASP A 40 4.30 -23.18 -0.86
CA ASP A 40 3.48 -24.11 -1.65
C ASP A 40 2.67 -23.57 -2.87
N PRO A 41 3.08 -23.92 -4.11
CA PRO A 41 2.42 -23.52 -5.34
C PRO A 41 1.46 -24.60 -5.85
N THR A 42 0.42 -24.95 -5.09
CA THR A 42 -0.70 -25.75 -5.62
C THR A 42 -2.02 -25.35 -4.96
N ALA A 43 -2.49 -24.14 -5.22
CA ALA A 43 -3.88 -23.78 -4.96
C ALA A 43 -4.46 -23.12 -6.21
N HIS A 44 -5.21 -23.90 -6.97
CA HIS A 44 -6.16 -23.42 -7.96
C HIS A 44 -7.02 -22.29 -7.36
N PRO A 45 -7.09 -21.09 -7.96
CA PRO A 45 -8.15 -20.18 -7.61
C PRO A 45 -9.38 -20.56 -8.44
N GLN A 46 -10.10 -21.59 -8.01
CA GLN A 46 -11.56 -21.57 -8.15
C GLN A 46 -12.12 -20.87 -6.91
N GLN A 47 -11.80 -19.59 -6.77
CA GLN A 47 -12.28 -18.77 -5.65
C GLN A 47 -13.61 -18.14 -6.04
N GLY A 48 -14.62 -19.01 -6.13
CA GLY A 48 -16.01 -18.62 -6.32
C GLY A 48 -16.66 -18.42 -4.96
N ASN A 49 -16.87 -17.18 -4.56
CA ASN A 49 -17.98 -16.71 -3.71
C ASN A 49 -18.18 -17.28 -2.28
N VAL A 50 -17.43 -18.30 -1.83
CA VAL A 50 -17.65 -18.92 -0.51
C VAL A 50 -17.14 -18.03 0.64
N ASP A 51 -16.07 -17.26 0.41
CA ASP A 51 -15.42 -16.47 1.47
C ASP A 51 -16.22 -15.22 1.89
N ALA A 52 -17.05 -14.69 0.99
CA ALA A 52 -17.86 -13.51 1.30
C ALA A 52 -18.96 -13.82 2.31
N ASP A 53 -19.53 -15.02 2.24
CA ASP A 53 -20.64 -15.42 3.11
C ASP A 53 -20.15 -15.71 4.53
N THR A 54 -18.96 -16.33 4.67
CA THR A 54 -18.32 -16.58 5.97
C THR A 54 -17.81 -15.29 6.63
N SER A 55 -17.22 -14.36 5.87
CA SER A 55 -16.81 -13.03 6.38
C SER A 55 -18.03 -12.24 6.88
N SER A 56 -19.12 -12.23 6.13
CA SER A 56 -20.35 -11.54 6.55
C SER A 56 -20.98 -12.11 7.82
N GLN A 57 -20.96 -13.44 7.98
CA GLN A 57 -21.45 -14.11 9.20
C GLN A 57 -20.58 -13.79 10.41
N TYR A 58 -19.26 -13.71 10.23
CA TYR A 58 -18.36 -13.28 11.29
C TYR A 58 -18.64 -11.83 11.73
N LEU A 59 -18.75 -10.91 10.78
CA LEU A 59 -19.05 -9.50 11.04
C LEU A 59 -20.43 -9.31 11.69
N ALA A 60 -21.40 -10.18 11.37
CA ALA A 60 -22.71 -10.16 12.01
C ALA A 60 -22.66 -10.50 13.50
N MET A 61 -21.67 -11.25 13.98
CA MET A 61 -21.48 -11.55 15.40
C MET A 61 -20.84 -10.40 16.20
N LEU A 62 -20.14 -9.49 15.52
CA LEU A 62 -19.44 -8.37 16.16
C LEU A 62 -20.40 -7.28 16.65
N LYS A 63 -19.95 -6.48 17.62
CA LYS A 63 -20.71 -5.31 18.07
C LYS A 63 -20.53 -4.16 17.08
N VAL A 64 -21.46 -3.21 17.12
CA VAL A 64 -21.40 -1.99 16.31
C VAL A 64 -20.10 -1.20 16.58
N GLU A 65 -19.68 -1.15 17.85
CA GLU A 65 -18.43 -0.51 18.27
C GLU A 65 -17.21 -1.14 17.59
N ASP A 66 -17.15 -2.48 17.54
CA ASP A 66 -16.06 -3.21 16.90
C ASP A 66 -16.03 -2.94 15.39
N LEU A 67 -17.21 -2.94 14.74
CA LEU A 67 -17.32 -2.64 13.31
C LEU A 67 -16.88 -1.20 12.99
N GLN A 68 -17.23 -0.24 13.84
CA GLN A 68 -16.78 1.15 13.71
C GLN A 68 -15.27 1.29 13.92
N GLN A 69 -14.73 0.58 14.91
CA GLN A 69 -13.30 0.54 15.19
C GLN A 69 -12.53 -0.02 13.99
N MET A 70 -13.01 -1.12 13.40
CA MET A 70 -12.40 -1.69 12.19
C MET A 70 -12.42 -0.71 11.01
N LEU A 71 -13.54 -0.01 10.77
CA LEU A 71 -13.61 1.02 9.73
C LEU A 71 -12.65 2.20 10.02
N HIS A 72 -12.53 2.59 11.30
CA HIS A 72 -11.59 3.62 11.72
C HIS A 72 -10.13 3.24 11.46
N GLU A 73 -9.73 2.02 11.83
CA GLU A 73 -8.38 1.48 11.60
C GLU A 73 -8.04 1.44 10.11
N LYS A 74 -9.03 1.11 9.29
CA LYS A 74 -8.94 1.12 7.82
C LYS A 74 -9.06 2.52 7.20
N ARG A 75 -9.19 3.58 8.02
CA ARG A 75 -9.36 4.98 7.58
C ARG A 75 -10.57 5.20 6.66
N GLN A 76 -11.60 4.36 6.78
CA GLN A 76 -12.85 4.49 6.06
C GLN A 76 -13.81 5.41 6.83
N PRO A 77 -14.35 6.49 6.22
CA PRO A 77 -15.36 7.32 6.87
C PRO A 77 -16.66 6.55 7.07
N PHE A 78 -17.12 6.40 8.31
CA PHE A 78 -18.34 5.63 8.64
C PHE A 78 -19.48 6.47 9.22
N HIS A 79 -19.32 7.79 9.35
CA HIS A 79 -20.35 8.66 9.96
C HIS A 79 -21.68 8.71 9.19
N HIS A 80 -21.67 8.33 7.91
CA HIS A 80 -22.86 8.25 7.06
C HIS A 80 -23.62 6.94 7.24
N LEU A 81 -22.98 5.91 7.83
CA LEU A 81 -23.55 4.60 8.08
C LEU A 81 -24.29 4.63 9.41
N ARG A 82 -25.59 4.35 9.37
CA ARG A 82 -26.52 4.44 10.50
C ARG A 82 -26.91 3.07 11.04
N THR A 83 -26.88 2.04 10.21
CA THR A 83 -27.28 0.68 10.59
C THR A 83 -26.08 -0.25 10.72
N LYS A 84 -26.25 -1.35 11.47
CA LYS A 84 -25.23 -2.38 11.59
C LYS A 84 -24.95 -3.05 10.25
N GLU A 85 -26.00 -3.35 9.50
CA GLU A 85 -25.91 -3.91 8.15
C GLU A 85 -25.11 -3.00 7.21
N GLU A 86 -25.31 -1.69 7.26
CA GLU A 86 -24.53 -0.72 6.47
C GLU A 86 -23.03 -0.75 6.82
N LEU A 87 -22.68 -0.89 8.10
CA LEU A 87 -21.29 -1.04 8.54
C LEU A 87 -20.67 -2.35 8.05
N ILE A 88 -21.43 -3.46 8.13
CA ILE A 88 -20.98 -4.77 7.63
C ILE A 88 -20.76 -4.71 6.12
N GLN A 89 -21.72 -4.15 5.37
CA GLN A 89 -21.60 -4.02 3.92
C GLN A 89 -20.39 -3.18 3.51
N ALA A 90 -20.14 -2.06 4.21
CA ALA A 90 -18.97 -1.23 3.98
C ALA A 90 -17.66 -2.00 4.20
N LEU A 91 -17.57 -2.81 5.26
CA LEU A 91 -16.39 -3.64 5.54
C LEU A 91 -16.18 -4.74 4.50
N VAL A 92 -17.25 -5.45 4.11
CA VAL A 92 -17.17 -6.49 3.05
C VAL A 92 -16.75 -5.88 1.71
N GLN A 93 -17.27 -4.70 1.38
CA GLN A 93 -16.88 -4.00 0.17
C GLN A 93 -15.41 -3.58 0.21
N LEU A 94 -14.96 -3.03 1.33
CA LEU A 94 -13.58 -2.63 1.52
C LEU A 94 -12.61 -3.81 1.39
N GLU A 95 -12.92 -4.95 2.01
CA GLU A 95 -12.09 -6.18 1.93
C GLU A 95 -11.94 -6.65 0.47
N ARG A 96 -13.04 -6.61 -0.29
CA ARG A 96 -13.02 -6.93 -1.73
C ARG A 96 -12.16 -5.94 -2.52
N GLU A 97 -12.25 -4.65 -2.24
CA GLU A 97 -11.45 -3.63 -2.93
C GLU A 97 -9.96 -3.80 -2.64
N GLU A 98 -9.59 -4.11 -1.39
CA GLU A 98 -8.21 -4.43 -1.00
C GLU A 98 -7.69 -5.69 -1.73
N GLU A 99 -8.50 -6.75 -1.79
CA GLU A 99 -8.13 -7.99 -2.50
C GLU A 99 -7.90 -7.73 -4.00
N LEU A 100 -8.77 -6.93 -4.63
CA LEU A 100 -8.62 -6.55 -6.03
C LEU A 100 -7.36 -5.69 -6.24
N ALA A 101 -7.08 -4.74 -5.35
CA ALA A 101 -5.88 -3.91 -5.41
C ALA A 101 -4.61 -4.77 -5.33
N LEU A 102 -4.58 -5.76 -4.44
CA LEU A 102 -3.47 -6.72 -4.32
C LEU A 102 -3.30 -7.56 -5.59
N LYS A 103 -4.38 -8.07 -6.18
CA LYS A 103 -4.34 -8.83 -7.45
C LYS A 103 -3.83 -7.98 -8.62
N VAL A 104 -4.25 -6.73 -8.71
CA VAL A 104 -3.76 -5.77 -9.73
C VAL A 104 -2.28 -5.45 -9.51
N GLN A 105 -1.84 -5.27 -8.27
CA GLN A 105 -0.44 -5.00 -7.98
C GLN A 105 0.45 -6.22 -8.28
N ALA A 106 0.00 -7.43 -7.95
CA ALA A 106 0.71 -8.66 -8.25
C ALA A 106 0.89 -8.86 -9.77
N THR A 107 -0.15 -8.58 -10.55
CA THR A 107 -0.09 -8.65 -12.02
C THR A 107 0.75 -7.53 -12.64
N ALA A 108 0.73 -6.33 -12.07
CA ALA A 108 1.59 -5.22 -12.50
C ALA A 108 3.08 -5.47 -12.19
N ALA A 109 3.39 -6.09 -11.05
CA ALA A 109 4.75 -6.49 -10.67
C ALA A 109 5.30 -7.63 -11.55
N GLN A 110 4.42 -8.45 -12.13
CA GLN A 110 4.76 -9.53 -13.06
C GLN A 110 4.93 -9.07 -14.53
N ARG A 111 5.01 -7.76 -14.80
CA ARG A 111 5.26 -7.27 -16.16
C ARG A 111 6.54 -7.93 -16.71
N PRO A 112 6.46 -8.75 -17.78
CA PRO A 112 7.64 -9.36 -18.35
C PRO A 112 8.56 -8.25 -18.83
N THR A 113 9.81 -8.26 -18.36
CA THR A 113 10.86 -7.37 -18.83
C THR A 113 10.90 -7.44 -20.35
N GLN A 114 10.59 -6.35 -21.03
CA GLN A 114 10.73 -6.26 -22.48
C GLN A 114 12.20 -6.48 -22.84
N HIS A 115 12.52 -7.65 -23.38
CA HIS A 115 13.84 -7.93 -23.94
C HIS A 115 13.99 -7.14 -25.23
N VAL A 116 14.64 -5.97 -25.14
CA VAL A 116 15.04 -5.20 -26.32
C VAL A 116 16.25 -5.89 -26.95
N LEU A 117 16.02 -6.66 -28.00
CA LEU A 117 17.07 -7.22 -28.86
C LEU A 117 17.69 -6.08 -29.67
N ARG A 118 18.88 -5.62 -29.27
CA ARG A 118 19.70 -4.72 -30.08
C ARG A 118 20.56 -5.55 -31.03
N VAL A 119 20.18 -5.58 -32.30
CA VAL A 119 20.98 -6.21 -33.36
C VAL A 119 22.04 -5.21 -33.80
N LEU A 120 23.31 -5.50 -33.52
CA LEU A 120 24.44 -4.77 -34.07
C LEU A 120 24.75 -5.33 -35.46
N TYR A 121 24.55 -4.51 -36.49
CA TYR A 121 24.99 -4.83 -37.85
C TYR A 121 26.47 -4.45 -38.01
N CYS A 122 27.32 -5.44 -38.22
CA CYS A 122 28.70 -5.24 -38.66
C CYS A 122 28.72 -5.32 -40.20
N SER A 123 28.65 -4.16 -40.86
CA SER A 123 29.01 -4.04 -42.28
C SER A 123 30.52 -3.87 -42.39
N GLY A 124 31.19 -4.86 -42.98
CA GLY A 124 32.63 -4.85 -43.26
C GLY A 124 33.04 -4.01 -44.45
#